data_AF-A0A3A6U5B5-F1
#
_entry.id   AF-A0A3A6U5B5-F1
#
_cell.length_a   1.000
_cell.length_b   1.000
_cell.length_c   1.000
_cell.angle_alpha   90.00
_cell.angle_beta   90.00
_cell.angle_gamma   90.00
#
_symmetry.space_group_name_H-M   'P 1'
#
loop_
_entity.id
_entity.type
_entity.pdbx_description
1 polymer ?
#
loop_
_entity_poly.entity_id
_entity_poly.type
_entity_poly.pdbx_seq_one_letter_code
_entity_poly.pdbx_strand_id
1 'polypeptide(L)'
;MGDGLDDLASGRIVYGEHHLVLTVMASSLSQLDQCLSSLKSELADSAIIPIREDWAMAAAFWSQLPSNSKYRPRPSPISSRNFAGFCSLHNYPSGQLDGNQWGPAVTLLKAASAHYQIFLSHDNTDLTEIQSLLRFQ
;
A
#
# COMPACT_ATOMS: atom_id res chain seq x y z
N MET A 1 27.59 15.35 -4.24
CA MET A 1 27.67 14.04 -3.53
C MET A 1 27.81 14.19 -2.00
N GLY A 2 28.03 15.38 -1.43
CA GLY A 2 28.15 15.58 0.03
C GLY A 2 26.83 15.74 0.78
N ASP A 3 25.83 16.39 0.16
CA ASP A 3 24.62 16.82 0.87
C ASP A 3 23.77 15.67 1.41
N GLY A 4 23.69 14.54 0.70
CA GLY A 4 22.89 13.39 1.12
C GLY A 4 23.45 12.65 2.35
N LEU A 5 24.77 12.61 2.51
CA LEU A 5 25.42 12.03 3.68
C LEU A 5 25.33 12.96 4.88
N ASP A 6 25.42 14.27 4.66
CA ASP A 6 25.24 15.29 5.70
C ASP A 6 23.77 15.32 6.20
N ASP A 7 22.80 15.23 5.29
CA ASP A 7 21.37 15.11 5.64
C ASP A 7 21.05 13.85 6.46
N LEU A 8 21.76 12.74 6.17
CA LEU A 8 21.64 11.51 6.94
C LEU A 8 22.30 11.64 8.33
N ALA A 9 23.52 12.18 8.40
CA ALA A 9 24.27 12.34 9.65
C ALA A 9 23.60 13.36 10.60
N SER A 10 22.93 14.36 10.06
CA SER A 10 22.17 15.38 10.82
C SER A 10 20.74 14.96 11.18
N GLY A 11 20.28 13.79 10.72
CA GLY A 11 18.94 13.28 10.99
C GLY A 11 17.81 13.96 10.21
N ARG A 12 18.13 14.77 9.19
CA ARG A 12 17.13 15.42 8.31
C ARG A 12 16.45 14.42 7.37
N ILE A 13 17.13 13.32 7.06
CA ILE A 13 16.59 12.21 6.26
C ILE A 13 16.88 10.90 6.98
N VAL A 14 15.84 10.10 7.21
CA VAL A 14 15.96 8.71 7.65
C VAL A 14 15.78 7.78 6.44
N TYR A 15 16.44 6.62 6.45
CA TYR A 15 16.18 5.54 5.49
C TYR A 15 15.36 4.42 6.13
N GLY A 16 14.37 3.92 5.39
CA GLY A 16 13.58 2.75 5.75
C GLY A 16 13.63 1.69 4.66
N GLU A 17 13.16 0.49 4.96
CA GLU A 17 12.96 -0.54 3.94
C GLU A 17 11.64 -0.32 3.20
N HIS A 18 11.69 -0.32 1.88
CA HIS A 18 10.52 -0.26 1.02
C HIS A 18 10.45 -1.48 0.10
N HIS A 19 9.21 -1.88 -0.19
CA HIS A 19 8.92 -2.99 -1.06
C HIS A 19 7.57 -2.74 -1.75
N LEU A 20 7.62 -2.62 -3.07
CA LEU A 20 6.46 -2.44 -3.94
C LEU A 20 6.33 -3.65 -4.85
N VAL A 21 5.14 -4.26 -4.88
CA VAL A 21 4.79 -5.32 -5.82
C VAL A 21 3.53 -4.91 -6.55
N LEU A 22 3.54 -5.10 -7.87
CA LEU A 22 2.37 -4.91 -8.73
C LEU A 22 2.14 -6.22 -9.49
N THR A 23 1.01 -6.87 -9.23
CA THR A 23 0.58 -8.06 -9.96
C THR A 23 -0.37 -7.66 -11.07
N VAL A 24 0.05 -7.85 -12.32
CA VAL A 24 -0.77 -7.56 -13.50
C VAL A 24 -1.39 -8.86 -14.01
N MET A 25 -2.71 -8.88 -14.13
CA MET A 25 -3.47 -10.00 -14.70
C MET A 25 -4.15 -9.54 -15.99
N ALA A 26 -4.12 -10.38 -17.03
CA ALA A 26 -4.78 -10.11 -18.31
C ALA A 26 -5.30 -11.41 -18.93
N SER A 27 -6.28 -11.31 -19.82
CA SER A 27 -6.94 -12.46 -20.45
C SER A 27 -6.14 -13.05 -21.63
N SER A 28 -5.08 -12.38 -22.09
CA SER A 28 -4.17 -12.86 -23.14
C SER A 28 -2.77 -12.30 -22.94
N LEU A 29 -1.76 -12.97 -23.51
CA LEU A 29 -0.36 -12.53 -23.48
C LEU A 29 -0.18 -11.15 -24.14
N SER A 30 -0.83 -10.91 -25.28
CA SER A 30 -0.74 -9.62 -25.98
C SER A 30 -1.27 -8.46 -25.13
N GLN A 31 -2.38 -8.67 -24.41
CA GLN A 31 -2.90 -7.66 -23.48
C GLN A 31 -1.97 -7.48 -22.27
N LEU A 32 -1.40 -8.56 -21.74
CA LEU A 32 -0.44 -8.48 -20.64
C LEU A 32 0.76 -7.62 -21.01
N ASP A 33 1.33 -7.83 -22.20
CA ASP A 33 2.49 -7.06 -22.68
C ASP A 33 2.16 -5.58 -22.87
N GLN A 34 0.95 -5.26 -23.35
CA GLN A 34 0.47 -3.88 -23.46
C GLN A 34 0.31 -3.21 -22.08
N CYS A 35 -0.28 -3.92 -21.12
CA CYS A 35 -0.42 -3.43 -19.74
C CYS A 35 0.94 -3.23 -19.07
N LEU A 36 1.87 -4.18 -19.23
CA LEU A 36 3.22 -4.07 -18.69
C LEU A 36 4.00 -2.90 -19.29
N SER A 37 3.86 -2.68 -20.60
CA SER A 37 4.52 -1.55 -21.27
C SER A 37 4.00 -0.21 -20.77
N SER A 38 2.69 -0.08 -20.63
CA SER A 38 2.05 1.13 -20.10
C SER A 38 2.46 1.38 -18.64
N LEU A 39 2.39 0.35 -17.80
CA LEU A 39 2.81 0.41 -16.39
C LEU A 39 4.28 0.82 -16.24
N LYS A 40 5.17 0.30 -17.09
CA LYS A 40 6.59 0.71 -17.08
C LYS A 40 6.76 2.19 -17.43
N SER A 41 5.98 2.70 -18.39
CA SER A 41 6.01 4.12 -18.75
C SER A 41 5.60 5.00 -17.58
N GLU A 42 4.45 4.72 -16.97
CA GLU A 42 3.92 5.48 -15.83
C GLU A 42 4.85 5.47 -14.61
N LEU A 43 5.46 4.32 -14.32
CA LEU A 43 6.44 4.21 -13.24
C LEU A 43 7.72 4.97 -13.58
N ALA A 44 8.19 4.93 -14.82
CA ALA A 44 9.37 5.68 -15.25
C ALA A 44 9.14 7.20 -15.15
N ASP A 45 7.92 7.68 -15.48
CA ASP A 45 7.54 9.09 -15.32
C ASP A 45 7.57 9.52 -13.84
N SER A 46 7.30 8.59 -12.93
CA SER A 46 7.43 8.77 -11.47
C SER A 46 8.84 8.51 -10.93
N ALA A 47 9.85 8.38 -11.80
CA ALA A 47 11.23 8.00 -11.46
C ALA A 47 11.37 6.65 -10.73
N ILE A 48 10.42 5.74 -10.95
CA ILE A 48 10.43 4.37 -10.43
C ILE A 48 10.86 3.43 -11.55
N ILE A 49 11.87 2.60 -11.28
CA ILE A 49 12.35 1.60 -12.25
C ILE A 49 11.86 0.23 -11.81
N PRO A 50 10.76 -0.30 -12.37
CA PRO A 50 10.26 -1.62 -12.02
C PRO A 50 11.14 -2.72 -12.63
N ILE A 51 11.27 -3.83 -11.90
CA ILE A 51 11.91 -5.06 -12.38
C ILE A 51 10.85 -6.14 -12.47
N ARG A 52 10.89 -6.95 -13.54
CA ARG A 52 10.02 -8.12 -13.67
C ARG A 52 10.51 -9.22 -12.73
N GLU A 53 9.61 -9.74 -11.90
CA GLU A 53 9.90 -10.85 -11.01
C GLU A 53 9.54 -12.18 -11.67
N ASP A 54 10.53 -13.08 -11.82
CA ASP A 54 10.30 -14.42 -12.37
C ASP A 54 10.43 -15.52 -11.29
N TRP A 55 11.43 -15.41 -10.40
CA TRP A 55 11.77 -16.49 -9.45
C TRP A 55 11.00 -16.38 -8.15
N ALA A 56 10.86 -15.17 -7.60
CA ALA A 56 10.15 -14.95 -6.35
C ALA A 56 8.68 -14.54 -6.58
N MET A 57 8.10 -14.85 -7.75
CA MET A 57 6.77 -14.38 -8.13
C MET A 57 5.69 -14.79 -7.12
N ALA A 58 5.73 -16.04 -6.65
CA ALA A 58 4.80 -16.51 -5.62
C ALA A 58 4.99 -15.76 -4.29
N ALA A 59 6.24 -15.54 -3.87
CA ALA A 59 6.53 -14.80 -2.63
C ALA A 59 6.07 -13.34 -2.75
N ALA A 60 6.36 -12.68 -3.88
CA ALA A 60 5.90 -11.34 -4.21
C ALA A 60 4.36 -11.25 -4.14
N PHE A 61 3.66 -12.21 -4.74
CA PHE A 61 2.21 -12.28 -4.68
C PHE A 61 1.69 -12.37 -3.24
N TRP A 62 2.18 -13.35 -2.47
CA TRP A 62 1.74 -13.56 -1.08
C TRP A 62 2.11 -12.43 -0.12
N SER A 63 3.18 -11.68 -0.42
CA SER A 63 3.62 -10.54 0.40
C SER A 63 2.66 -9.36 0.39
N GLN A 64 1.72 -9.32 -0.57
CA GLN A 64 0.66 -8.29 -0.64
C GLN A 64 -0.39 -8.49 0.46
N LEU A 65 -0.49 -9.69 1.03
CA LEU A 65 -1.43 -9.96 2.11
C LEU A 65 -0.94 -9.34 3.44
N PRO A 66 -1.87 -8.85 4.29
CA PRO A 66 -1.51 -8.37 5.61
C PRO A 66 -0.82 -9.48 6.41
N SER A 67 0.14 -9.10 7.25
CA SER A 67 0.97 -10.01 8.07
C SER A 67 1.93 -10.94 7.31
N ASN A 68 2.03 -10.86 5.98
CA ASN A 68 2.94 -11.68 5.17
C ASN A 68 4.25 -10.96 4.77
N SER A 69 4.68 -10.00 5.58
CA SER A 69 5.91 -9.20 5.34
C SER A 69 7.18 -10.04 5.19
N LYS A 70 7.20 -11.26 5.76
CA LYS A 70 8.31 -12.22 5.63
C LYS A 70 8.56 -12.71 4.20
N TYR A 71 7.58 -12.57 3.31
CA TYR A 71 7.66 -13.03 1.92
C TYR A 71 8.08 -11.95 0.94
N ARG A 72 8.44 -10.74 1.38
CA ARG A 72 8.84 -9.63 0.51
C ARG A 72 10.18 -9.91 -0.19
N PRO A 73 10.22 -10.18 -1.50
CA PRO A 73 11.48 -10.29 -2.21
C PRO A 73 12.14 -8.92 -2.44
N ARG A 74 13.46 -8.85 -2.33
CA ARG A 74 14.26 -7.66 -2.70
C ARG A 74 13.76 -6.34 -2.07
N PRO A 75 13.62 -6.27 -0.73
CA PRO A 75 13.43 -4.98 -0.08
C PRO A 75 14.60 -4.05 -0.43
N SER A 76 14.31 -2.78 -0.66
CA SER A 76 15.29 -1.77 -1.02
C SER A 76 15.19 -0.58 -0.08
N PRO A 77 16.31 0.04 0.32
CA PRO A 77 16.27 1.25 1.13
C PRO A 77 15.60 2.39 0.36
N ILE A 78 14.69 3.09 1.04
CA ILE A 78 14.08 4.33 0.57
C ILE A 78 14.38 5.45 1.57
N SER A 79 14.64 6.66 1.08
CA SER A 79 14.70 7.82 1.96
C SER A 79 13.29 8.22 2.40
N SER A 80 13.16 8.71 3.64
CA SER A 80 11.93 9.30 4.19
C SER A 80 11.33 10.39 3.28
N ARG A 81 12.18 11.17 2.58
CA ARG A 81 11.76 12.15 1.58
C ARG A 81 11.09 11.49 0.37
N ASN A 82 11.70 10.45 -0.20
CA ASN A 82 11.11 9.74 -1.34
C ASN A 82 9.85 8.99 -0.91
N PHE A 83 9.88 8.37 0.27
CA PHE A 83 8.73 7.70 0.88
C PHE A 83 7.55 8.66 1.09
N ALA A 84 7.78 9.89 1.52
CA ALA A 84 6.73 10.90 1.65
C ALA A 84 6.05 11.24 0.31
N GLY A 85 6.74 11.06 -0.83
CA GLY A 85 6.14 11.17 -2.15
C GLY A 85 5.24 9.99 -2.54
N PHE A 86 5.49 8.79 -1.98
CA PHE A 86 4.67 7.59 -2.18
C PHE A 86 3.49 7.50 -1.23
N CYS A 87 3.66 8.00 -0.01
CA CYS A 87 2.55 8.23 0.88
C CYS A 87 1.74 9.35 0.29
N SER A 88 0.74 8.99 -0.50
CA SER A 88 -0.32 9.94 -0.73
C SER A 88 -0.95 10.19 0.63
N LEU A 89 -0.56 11.28 1.27
CA LEU A 89 -1.05 11.76 2.57
C LEU A 89 -2.50 12.25 2.41
N HIS A 90 -3.29 11.51 1.62
CA HIS A 90 -4.73 11.62 1.46
C HIS A 90 -5.37 11.34 2.82
N ASN A 91 -5.34 12.36 3.67
CA ASN A 91 -6.24 12.49 4.81
C ASN A 91 -7.65 12.91 4.35
N TYR A 92 -8.08 12.50 3.15
CA TYR A 92 -9.43 12.72 2.64
C TYR A 92 -9.69 11.83 1.40
N PRO A 93 -10.88 11.22 1.25
CA PRO A 93 -12.14 11.56 1.90
C PRO A 93 -12.43 10.77 3.17
N SER A 94 -13.24 11.36 4.07
CA SER A 94 -14.08 10.57 4.98
C SER A 94 -14.75 9.48 4.13
N GLY A 95 -14.50 8.20 4.43
CA GLY A 95 -15.03 7.10 3.62
C GLY A 95 -16.55 7.21 3.39
N GLN A 96 -17.09 6.43 2.47
CA GLN A 96 -18.54 6.39 2.26
C GLN A 96 -19.18 5.47 3.32
N LEU A 97 -20.22 5.96 4.00
CA LEU A 97 -20.96 5.15 4.98
C LEU A 97 -21.72 4.00 4.29
N ASP A 98 -22.31 4.31 3.14
CA ASP A 98 -23.14 3.41 2.33
C ASP A 98 -22.61 3.31 0.90
N GLY A 99 -22.91 2.21 0.22
CA GLY A 99 -22.54 2.01 -1.19
C GLY A 99 -21.10 1.55 -1.43
N ASN A 100 -20.38 1.09 -0.40
CA ASN A 100 -19.05 0.55 -0.59
C ASN A 100 -19.09 -0.79 -1.32
N GLN A 101 -18.05 -1.06 -2.11
CA GLN A 101 -17.94 -2.27 -2.92
C GLN A 101 -17.95 -3.58 -2.11
N TRP A 102 -17.65 -3.50 -0.81
CA TRP A 102 -17.57 -4.64 0.10
C TRP A 102 -18.63 -4.62 1.21
N GLY A 103 -19.73 -3.87 1.03
CA GLY A 103 -20.85 -3.82 1.98
C GLY A 103 -20.86 -2.56 2.87
N PRO A 104 -21.81 -2.47 3.82
CA PRO A 104 -21.93 -1.28 4.67
C PRO A 104 -20.71 -1.10 5.58
N ALA A 105 -20.40 0.16 5.91
CA ALA A 105 -19.35 0.49 6.87
C ALA A 105 -19.55 -0.24 8.21
N VAL A 106 -18.51 -0.93 8.68
CA VAL A 106 -18.62 -1.75 9.91
C VAL A 106 -18.28 -0.94 11.16
N THR A 107 -17.31 -0.03 11.08
CA THR A 107 -16.97 0.88 12.19
C THR A 107 -16.21 2.13 11.74
N LEU A 108 -16.19 3.14 12.60
CA LEU A 108 -15.46 4.39 12.44
C LEU A 108 -14.22 4.36 13.34
N LEU A 109 -13.02 4.37 12.76
CA LEU A 109 -11.76 4.39 13.49
C LEU A 109 -11.24 5.83 13.60
N LYS A 110 -10.93 6.26 14.82
CA LYS A 110 -10.25 7.54 15.06
C LYS A 110 -8.76 7.37 14.77
N ALA A 111 -8.29 7.99 13.70
CA ALA A 111 -6.87 8.05 13.39
C ALA A 111 -6.13 8.94 14.40
N ALA A 112 -4.84 8.66 14.63
CA ALA A 112 -3.98 9.47 15.49
C ALA A 112 -3.88 10.94 15.04
N SER A 113 -4.23 11.23 13.77
CA SER A 113 -4.37 12.56 13.19
C SER A 113 -5.70 13.27 13.53
N ALA A 114 -6.49 12.74 14.48
CA ALA A 114 -7.81 13.23 14.87
C ALA A 114 -8.90 13.20 13.77
N HIS A 115 -8.63 12.54 12.64
CA HIS A 115 -9.62 12.28 11.60
C HIS A 115 -10.33 10.94 11.81
N TYR A 116 -11.56 10.85 11.33
CA TYR A 116 -12.35 9.63 11.36
C TYR A 116 -12.23 8.89 10.03
N GLN A 117 -11.88 7.60 10.09
CA GLN A 117 -11.74 6.72 8.93
C GLN A 117 -12.78 5.59 9.00
N ILE A 118 -13.32 5.19 7.85
CA ILE A 118 -14.30 4.10 7.75
C ILE A 118 -13.56 2.78 7.56
N PHE A 119 -13.90 1.78 8.38
CA PHE A 119 -13.39 0.42 8.28
C PHE A 119 -14.40 -0.49 7.60
N LEU A 120 -13.93 -1.26 6.61
CA LEU A 120 -14.68 -2.29 5.90
C LEU A 120 -14.10 -3.66 6.29
N SER A 121 -14.95 -4.59 6.73
CA SER A 121 -14.58 -5.99 6.94
C SER A 121 -14.71 -6.77 5.63
N HIS A 122 -13.77 -7.67 5.34
CA HIS A 122 -13.83 -8.59 4.18
C HIS A 122 -14.68 -9.84 4.48
N ASP A 123 -14.92 -10.14 5.76
CA ASP A 123 -15.70 -11.30 6.17
C ASP A 123 -17.17 -10.93 6.38
N ASN A 124 -18.06 -11.67 5.72
CA ASN A 124 -19.52 -11.54 5.81
C ASN A 124 -20.05 -12.18 7.11
N THR A 125 -19.37 -11.92 8.22
CA THR A 125 -19.71 -12.44 9.54
C THR A 125 -20.71 -11.51 10.21
N ASP A 126 -21.74 -12.10 10.81
CA ASP A 126 -22.87 -11.41 11.44
C ASP A 126 -22.43 -10.17 12.25
N LEU A 127 -22.88 -9.00 11.80
CA LEU A 127 -22.53 -7.68 12.33
C LEU A 127 -22.96 -7.47 13.80
N THR A 128 -23.75 -8.38 14.35
CA THR A 128 -24.24 -8.37 15.73
C THR A 128 -23.14 -8.57 16.77
N GLU A 129 -22.10 -9.36 16.47
CA GLU A 129 -20.98 -9.57 17.41
C GLU A 129 -20.06 -8.33 17.50
N ILE A 130 -19.79 -7.67 16.38
CA ILE A 130 -18.91 -6.49 16.34
C ILE A 130 -19.56 -5.28 17.03
N GLN A 131 -20.89 -5.12 16.90
CA GLN A 131 -21.63 -4.08 17.63
C GLN A 131 -21.61 -4.27 19.16
N SER A 132 -21.43 -5.50 19.65
CA SER A 132 -21.32 -5.78 21.09
C SER A 132 -19.95 -5.38 21.66
N LEU A 133 -18.88 -5.49 20.87
CA LEU A 133 -17.51 -5.13 21.24
C LEU A 133 -17.27 -3.61 21.26
N LEU A 134 -17.99 -2.84 20.44
CA LEU A 134 -17.85 -1.38 20.35
C LEU A 134 -18.67 -0.59 21.38
N ARG A 135 -19.50 -1.26 22.20
CA ARG A 135 -20.33 -0.62 23.25
C ARG A 135 -19.62 -0.49 24.61
N PHE A 136 -18.37 -0.93 24.72
CA PHE A 136 -17.54 -0.75 25.92
C PHE A 136 -16.29 0.08 25.62
N GLN A 137 -16.46 1.36 25.28
CA GLN A 137 -15.54 2.46 25.61
C GLN A 137 -16.31 3.78 25.67
#